data_AF-A0A6B2LRH6-F1
#
_entry.id   AF-A0A6B2LRH6-F1
#
_cell.length_a   1.000
_cell.length_b   1.000
_cell.length_c   1.000
_cell.angle_alpha   90.00
_cell.angle_beta   90.00
_cell.angle_gamma   90.00
#
_symmetry.space_group_name_H-M   'P 1'
#
loop_
_entity.id
_entity.type
_entity.pdbx_description
1 polymer ?
#
loop_
_entity_poly.entity_id
_entity_poly.type
_entity_poly.pdbx_seq_one_letter_code
_entity_poly.pdbx_strand_id
1 'polypeptide(L)'
;MINTDCIVKVADFVHARFIDKVMKEDSKPQGHPVEQLWYLAPDVLMGSSSFLKERDIWSLGCVFGELLLSKPLFPGRSSMSQLEKIFEVTGLPSHEDILAISSNYAETIIESITIPEKRSLTQEL
;
A
#
# COMPACT_ATOMS: atom_id res chain seq x y z
N MET A 1 -5.58 -18.61 4.66
CA MET A 1 -5.42 -20.08 4.68
C MET A 1 -6.05 -20.68 3.43
N ILE A 2 -5.46 -21.74 2.88
CA ILE A 2 -5.94 -22.42 1.66
C ILE A 2 -5.95 -23.93 1.94
N ASN A 3 -7.00 -24.65 1.53
CA ASN A 3 -7.04 -26.12 1.63
C ASN A 3 -6.68 -26.80 0.30
N THR A 4 -6.69 -28.13 0.26
CA THR A 4 -6.39 -28.94 -0.95
C THR A 4 -7.35 -28.72 -2.11
N ASP A 5 -8.56 -28.23 -1.82
CA ASP A 5 -9.61 -27.94 -2.80
C ASP A 5 -9.55 -26.50 -3.30
N CYS A 6 -8.45 -25.77 -3.01
CA CYS A 6 -8.26 -24.36 -3.33
C CYS A 6 -9.31 -23.41 -2.69
N ILE A 7 -9.96 -23.83 -1.61
CA ILE A 7 -10.87 -22.97 -0.84
C ILE A 7 -10.04 -22.03 0.03
N VAL A 8 -10.24 -20.73 -0.15
CA VAL A 8 -9.56 -19.67 0.57
C VAL A 8 -10.39 -19.23 1.79
N LYS A 9 -9.73 -19.08 2.94
CA LYS A 9 -10.28 -18.47 4.16
C LYS A 9 -9.35 -17.36 4.65
N VAL A 10 -9.90 -16.16 4.85
CA VAL A 10 -9.18 -15.00 5.41
C VAL A 10 -9.07 -15.16 6.92
N ALA A 11 -7.92 -14.77 7.49
CA ALA A 11 -7.61 -14.87 8.93
C ALA A 11 -6.98 -13.56 9.43
N ASP A 12 -6.59 -13.50 10.71
CA ASP A 12 -5.86 -12.40 11.35
C ASP A 12 -6.57 -11.03 11.36
N PHE A 13 -7.81 -11.02 11.82
CA PHE A 13 -8.65 -9.82 11.95
C PHE A 13 -8.25 -8.87 13.10
N VAL A 14 -7.07 -9.02 13.72
CA VAL A 14 -6.64 -8.20 14.87
C VAL A 14 -6.47 -6.71 14.52
N HIS A 15 -6.15 -6.43 13.25
CA HIS A 15 -6.04 -5.06 12.72
C HIS A 15 -7.31 -4.59 12.00
N ALA A 16 -8.38 -5.40 11.97
CA ALA A 16 -9.63 -5.00 11.33
C ALA A 16 -10.23 -3.76 12.01
N ARG A 17 -10.86 -2.90 11.21
CA ARG A 17 -11.50 -1.66 11.65
C ARG A 17 -12.88 -1.57 11.03
N PHE A 18 -13.85 -1.08 11.79
CA PHE A 18 -15.14 -0.71 11.26
C PHE A 18 -15.03 0.67 10.59
N ILE A 19 -15.52 0.78 9.36
CA ILE A 19 -15.64 2.06 8.67
C ILE A 19 -16.90 2.73 9.21
N ASP A 20 -16.80 3.39 10.37
CA ASP A 20 -17.82 4.33 10.83
C ASP A 20 -17.38 5.76 10.51
N LYS A 21 -18.33 6.61 10.10
CA LYS A 21 -18.08 7.90 9.42
C LYS A 21 -17.38 8.97 10.29
N VAL A 22 -17.03 8.68 11.55
CA VAL A 22 -16.70 9.69 12.57
C VAL A 22 -15.32 9.50 13.22
N MET A 23 -14.53 8.51 12.82
CA MET A 23 -13.20 8.31 13.43
C MET A 23 -12.11 9.01 12.61
N LYS A 24 -11.92 10.32 12.84
CA LYS A 24 -10.63 10.98 12.55
C LYS A 24 -9.70 10.68 13.72
N GLU A 25 -8.98 9.58 13.67
CA GLU A 25 -7.85 9.41 14.58
C GLU A 25 -6.64 10.16 14.04
N ASP A 26 -5.93 10.86 14.92
CA ASP A 26 -4.56 11.30 14.70
C ASP A 26 -3.67 10.04 14.63
N SER A 27 -3.71 9.34 13.50
CA SER A 27 -2.88 8.19 13.24
C SER A 27 -1.43 8.66 13.14
N LYS A 28 -0.73 8.65 14.29
CA LYS A 28 0.72 8.77 14.30
C LYS A 28 1.29 7.69 13.38
N PRO A 29 2.33 7.99 12.58
CA PRO A 29 2.99 6.99 11.76
C PRO A 29 3.48 5.86 12.65
N GLN A 30 2.85 4.69 12.56
CA GLN A 30 3.29 3.48 13.24
C GLN A 30 4.37 2.81 12.38
N GLY A 31 5.45 2.38 13.04
CA GLY A 31 6.43 1.54 12.39
C GLY A 31 5.82 0.17 12.13
N HIS A 32 5.69 -0.19 10.85
CA HIS A 32 5.28 -1.54 10.45
C HIS A 32 6.51 -2.44 10.25
N PRO A 33 6.44 -3.72 10.60
CA PRO A 33 7.41 -4.73 10.15
C PRO A 33 7.58 -4.70 8.62
N VAL A 34 8.77 -5.01 8.13
CA VAL A 34 9.14 -4.87 6.70
C VAL A 34 8.20 -5.69 5.80
N GLU A 35 7.85 -6.90 6.22
CA GLU A 35 7.00 -7.81 5.45
C GLU A 35 5.55 -7.32 5.37
N GLN A 36 5.09 -6.57 6.37
CA GLN A 36 3.74 -5.99 6.35
C GLN A 36 3.65 -4.81 5.38
N LEU A 37 4.77 -4.10 5.11
CA LEU A 37 4.80 -2.95 4.19
C LEU A 37 4.43 -3.32 2.75
N TRP A 38 4.75 -4.54 2.30
CA TRP A 38 4.61 -4.95 0.90
C TRP A 38 3.18 -4.92 0.37
N TYR A 39 2.22 -5.00 1.29
CA TYR A 39 0.79 -5.03 1.01
C TYR A 39 0.08 -3.72 1.40
N LEU A 40 0.78 -2.75 2.01
CA LEU A 40 0.17 -1.48 2.39
C LEU A 40 -0.06 -0.56 1.19
N ALA A 41 -1.22 0.10 1.21
CA ALA A 41 -1.58 1.11 0.23
C ALA A 41 -0.71 2.38 0.35
N PRO A 42 -0.47 3.10 -0.75
CA PRO A 42 0.40 4.27 -0.75
C PRO A 42 -0.11 5.38 0.17
N ASP A 43 -1.42 5.56 0.30
CA ASP A 43 -2.02 6.56 1.20
C ASP A 43 -1.73 6.23 2.68
N VAL A 44 -1.73 4.95 3.06
CA VAL A 44 -1.34 4.49 4.41
C VAL A 44 0.12 4.84 4.67
N LEU A 45 1.00 4.54 3.71
CA LEU A 45 2.44 4.82 3.82
C LEU A 45 2.73 6.32 3.92
N MET A 46 1.86 7.16 3.34
CA MET A 46 1.89 8.62 3.45
C MET A 46 1.17 9.19 4.68
N GLY A 47 0.65 8.32 5.56
CA GLY A 47 0.04 8.74 6.84
C GLY A 47 -1.42 9.18 6.73
N SER A 48 -2.15 8.71 5.72
CA SER A 48 -3.59 9.00 5.58
C SER A 48 -4.39 8.49 6.79
N SER A 49 -5.10 9.42 7.43
CA SER A 49 -5.98 9.17 8.58
C SER A 49 -7.33 8.56 8.20
N SER A 50 -7.64 8.47 6.90
CA SER A 50 -8.94 7.96 6.43
C SER A 50 -8.94 6.44 6.29
N PHE A 51 -9.92 5.77 6.88
CA PHE A 51 -10.14 4.35 6.64
C PHE A 51 -10.94 4.13 5.36
N LEU A 52 -10.27 3.55 4.37
CA LEU A 52 -10.79 3.37 3.02
C LEU A 52 -10.86 1.87 2.70
N LYS A 53 -12.01 1.43 2.17
CA LYS A 53 -12.21 0.04 1.68
C LYS A 53 -11.28 -0.29 0.51
N GLU A 54 -10.82 0.75 -0.18
CA GLU A 54 -9.89 0.70 -1.29
C GLU A 54 -8.51 0.14 -0.88
N ARG A 55 -8.14 0.24 0.40
CA ARG A 55 -6.89 -0.33 0.94
C ARG A 55 -6.87 -1.86 0.89
N ASP A 56 -8.02 -2.50 1.08
CA ASP A 56 -8.16 -3.95 0.95
C ASP A 56 -7.99 -4.40 -0.52
N ILE A 57 -8.51 -3.60 -1.47
CA ILE A 57 -8.36 -3.85 -2.90
C ILE A 57 -6.90 -3.72 -3.33
N TRP A 58 -6.18 -2.72 -2.80
CA TRP A 58 -4.74 -2.60 -3.02
C TRP A 58 -3.98 -3.84 -2.57
N SER A 59 -4.24 -4.27 -1.33
CA SER A 59 -3.60 -5.44 -0.73
C SER A 59 -3.86 -6.70 -1.56
N LEU A 60 -5.11 -6.89 -2.03
CA LEU A 60 -5.48 -7.98 -2.92
C LEU A 60 -4.73 -7.92 -4.26
N GLY A 61 -4.54 -6.72 -4.83
CA GLY A 61 -3.75 -6.50 -6.03
C GLY A 61 -2.29 -6.93 -5.86
N CYS A 62 -1.67 -6.59 -4.72
CA CYS A 62 -0.32 -7.05 -4.38
C CYS A 62 -0.23 -8.58 -4.29
N VAL A 63 -1.18 -9.23 -3.59
CA VAL A 63 -1.25 -10.70 -3.49
C VAL A 63 -1.43 -11.33 -4.87
N PHE A 64 -2.31 -10.78 -5.70
CA PHE A 64 -2.53 -11.28 -7.05
C PHE A 64 -1.28 -11.17 -7.92
N GLY A 65 -0.60 -10.02 -7.88
CA GLY A 65 0.66 -9.83 -8.59
C GLY A 65 1.76 -10.80 -8.10
N GLU A 66 1.83 -11.05 -6.79
CA GLU A 66 2.77 -12.01 -6.22
C GLU A 66 2.47 -13.45 -6.67
N LEU A 67 1.20 -13.84 -6.76
CA LEU A 67 0.82 -15.15 -7.29
C LEU A 67 1.26 -15.34 -8.75
N LEU A 68 1.20 -14.28 -9.57
CA LEU A 68 1.64 -14.33 -10.96
C LEU A 68 3.17 -14.37 -11.08
N LEU A 69 3.88 -13.56 -10.29
CA LEU A 69 5.34 -13.38 -10.38
C LEU A 69 6.13 -14.36 -9.51
N SER A 70 5.46 -15.11 -8.61
CA SER A 70 6.07 -15.95 -7.57
C SER A 70 7.06 -15.20 -6.65
N LYS A 71 6.95 -13.88 -6.56
CA LYS A 71 7.77 -12.98 -5.72
C LYS A 71 6.93 -11.75 -5.32
N PRO A 72 7.19 -11.12 -4.17
CA PRO A 72 6.44 -9.94 -3.75
C PRO A 72 6.44 -8.85 -4.82
N LEU A 73 5.27 -8.25 -5.06
CA LEU A 73 5.10 -7.25 -6.12
C LEU A 73 5.95 -5.99 -5.85
N PHE A 74 5.94 -5.54 -4.60
CA PHE A 74 6.65 -4.34 -4.13
C PHE A 74 7.46 -4.65 -2.85
N PRO A 75 8.68 -5.20 -2.96
CA PRO A 75 9.50 -5.59 -1.81
C PRO A 75 10.31 -4.41 -1.24
N GLY A 76 9.65 -3.41 -0.65
CA GLY A 76 10.31 -2.26 -0.02
C GLY A 76 10.93 -2.61 1.34
N ARG A 77 11.99 -1.87 1.72
CA ARG A 77 12.72 -2.07 3.00
C ARG A 77 12.37 -1.03 4.08
N SER A 78 11.66 0.02 3.70
CA SER A 78 11.18 1.12 4.52
C SER A 78 9.92 1.69 3.88
N SER A 79 9.13 2.51 4.58
CA SER A 79 7.94 3.15 3.99
C SER A 79 8.30 3.97 2.74
N MET A 80 9.46 4.63 2.75
CA MET A 80 9.95 5.39 1.60
C MET A 80 10.35 4.49 0.43
N SER A 81 11.14 3.45 0.70
CA SER A 81 11.53 2.47 -0.33
C SER A 81 10.32 1.72 -0.90
N GLN A 82 9.27 1.51 -0.09
CA GLN A 82 8.01 0.94 -0.52
C GLN A 82 7.29 1.87 -1.48
N LEU A 83 7.17 3.16 -1.15
CA LEU A 83 6.56 4.18 -2.02
C LEU A 83 7.31 4.33 -3.35
N GLU A 84 8.64 4.36 -3.32
CA GLU A 84 9.47 4.39 -4.54
C GLU A 84 9.11 3.23 -5.47
N LYS A 85 9.07 1.99 -4.95
CA LYS A 85 8.72 0.79 -5.72
C LYS A 85 7.31 0.80 -6.28
N ILE A 86 6.37 1.38 -5.56
CA ILE A 86 4.99 1.55 -6.03
C ILE A 86 4.99 2.52 -7.23
N PHE A 87 5.63 3.67 -7.07
CA PHE A 87 5.66 4.72 -8.08
C PHE A 87 6.52 4.38 -9.31
N GLU A 88 7.48 3.45 -9.21
CA GLU A 88 8.14 2.83 -10.37
C GLU A 88 7.12 2.24 -11.35
N VAL A 89 6.00 1.69 -10.85
CA VAL A 89 4.97 1.04 -11.67
C VAL A 89 3.79 1.97 -11.98
N THR A 90 3.29 2.70 -10.97
CA THR A 90 2.09 3.53 -11.11
C THR A 90 2.38 4.94 -11.62
N GLY A 91 3.64 5.39 -11.54
CA GLY A 91 3.99 6.81 -11.63
C GLY A 91 3.73 7.56 -10.33
N LEU A 92 4.20 8.81 -10.28
CA LEU A 92 3.92 9.72 -9.17
C LEU A 92 2.43 10.13 -9.17
N PRO A 93 1.82 10.31 -7.99
CA PRO A 93 0.45 10.79 -7.88
C PRO A 93 0.30 12.20 -8.43
N SER A 94 -0.89 12.51 -8.96
CA SER A 94 -1.20 13.88 -9.39
C SER A 94 -1.40 14.80 -8.17
N HIS A 95 -1.42 16.11 -8.39
CA HIS A 95 -1.69 17.06 -7.32
C HIS A 95 -3.09 16.83 -6.69
N GLU A 96 -4.08 16.46 -7.49
CA GLU A 96 -5.43 16.13 -7.00
C GLU A 96 -5.41 14.89 -6.10
N ASP A 97 -4.67 13.86 -6.47
CA ASP A 97 -4.51 12.66 -5.65
C ASP A 97 -3.84 12.99 -4.32
N ILE A 98 -2.81 13.85 -4.33
CA ILE A 98 -2.10 14.27 -3.11
C ILE A 98 -3.05 15.03 -2.16
N LEU A 99 -3.87 15.94 -2.69
CA LEU A 99 -4.86 16.67 -1.89
C LEU A 99 -5.96 15.76 -1.33
N ALA A 100 -6.30 14.68 -2.02
CA ALA A 100 -7.27 13.70 -1.54
C ALA A 100 -6.70 12.86 -0.38
N ILE A 101 -5.38 12.76 -0.23
CA ILE A 101 -4.74 12.10 0.90
C ILE A 101 -4.91 13.00 2.13
N SER A 102 -5.72 12.54 3.08
CA SER A 102 -5.94 13.24 4.36
C SER A 102 -4.74 13.10 5.30
N SER A 103 -3.58 13.66 4.91
CA SER A 103 -2.30 13.63 5.63
C SER A 103 -1.54 14.95 5.49
N ASN A 104 -0.98 15.45 6.60
CA ASN A 104 -0.12 16.64 6.62
C ASN A 104 1.30 16.36 6.11
N TYR A 105 1.66 15.10 5.85
CA TYR A 105 3.01 14.68 5.47
C TYR A 105 3.11 14.27 3.99
N ALA A 106 1.99 14.12 3.29
CA ALA A 106 1.96 13.58 1.93
C ALA A 106 2.80 14.42 0.96
N GLU A 107 2.64 15.75 0.96
CA GLU A 107 3.42 16.65 0.11
C GLU A 107 4.92 16.54 0.38
N THR A 108 5.33 16.62 1.64
CA THR A 108 6.75 16.51 2.02
C THR A 108 7.36 15.16 1.61
N ILE A 109 6.59 14.07 1.73
CA ILE A 109 7.04 12.75 1.29
C ILE A 109 7.26 12.75 -0.23
N ILE A 110 6.29 13.21 -1.02
CA ILE A 110 6.41 13.25 -2.49
C ILE A 110 7.57 14.14 -2.93
N GLU A 111 7.78 15.29 -2.31
CA GLU A 111 8.92 16.18 -2.61
C GLU A 111 10.28 15.52 -2.35
N SER A 112 10.35 14.62 -1.36
CA SER A 112 11.57 13.89 -1.03
C SER A 112 11.81 12.64 -1.89
N ILE A 113 10.83 12.22 -2.69
CA ILE A 113 10.96 11.07 -3.59
C ILE A 113 11.72 11.50 -4.86
N THR A 114 12.71 10.70 -5.22
CA THR A 114 13.36 10.84 -6.53
C THR A 114 12.44 10.27 -7.61
N ILE A 115 12.28 10.96 -8.74
CA ILE A 115 11.45 10.47 -9.87
C ILE A 115 11.90 9.04 -10.22
N PRO A 116 11.04 8.04 -9.99
CA PRO A 116 11.44 6.65 -10.14
C PRO A 116 11.55 6.28 -11.63
N GLU A 117 12.50 5.41 -11.96
CA GLU A 117 12.59 4.83 -13.30
C GLU A 117 11.38 3.89 -13.50
N LYS A 118 10.74 3.97 -14.67
CA LYS A 118 9.51 3.22 -14.92
C LYS A 118 9.80 1.72 -15.02
N ARG A 119 9.21 0.94 -14.14
CA ARG A 119 9.27 -0.52 -14.11
C ARG A 119 8.04 -1.13 -14.78
N SER A 120 8.24 -2.01 -15.76
CA SER A 120 7.14 -2.67 -16.47
C SER A 120 6.91 -4.09 -15.94
N LEU A 121 5.75 -4.34 -15.34
CA LEU A 121 5.38 -5.66 -14.83
C LEU A 121 5.27 -6.73 -15.92
N THR A 122 4.94 -6.33 -17.15
CA THR A 122 4.84 -7.27 -18.29
C THR A 122 6.17 -7.88 -18.71
N GLN A 123 7.29 -7.26 -18.35
CA GLN A 123 8.63 -7.78 -18.65
C GLN A 123 9.10 -8.82 -17.62
N GLU A 124 8.32 -9.04 -16.57
CA GLU A 124 8.66 -9.92 -15.45
C GLU A 124 7.80 -11.19 -15.36
N LEU A 125 6.78 -11.30 -16.23
CA LEU A 125 5.88 -12.45 -16.34
C LEU A 125 6.48 -13.55 -17.23
#